data_AF-A0A2T3XJV8-F1
#
_entry.id   AF-A0A2T3XJV8-F1
#
_cell.length_a   1.000
_cell.length_b   1.000
_cell.length_c   1.000
_cell.angle_alpha   90.00
_cell.angle_beta   90.00
_cell.angle_gamma   90.00
#
_symmetry.space_group_name_H-M   'P 1'
#
loop_
_entity.id
_entity.type
_entity.pdbx_description
1 polymer ?
#
loop_
_entity_poly.entity_id
_entity_poly.type
_entity_poly.pdbx_seq_one_letter_code
_entity_poly.pdbx_strand_id
1 'polypeptide(L)'
;MNNPKHIDPRLDPTRTIRAPRGSEKTCKTWIAEAAYRMIQNNLDPEVAEHPHALVVYGGIGRAARNWDCFDQILASLKDLEENETLLIQSGKPVGVFRTHKDAPRVLLANSNLVPHWANWDHFHELDRKGLMMYGQMTAGSWIYIGSQGIVQGTYETFFAVANEHFNGDPSGRWILTGGLGGMGGAQPLAATMAGFSMIAVECDETRIDFRLKTRYVHKKATTLDEALGMIEEAKRTGKPVSIGLLGNAADVFTELVERGITPDCVTDQTSAHDPINGYLPQGWTVAQWREAQKVASQSIVKAAKQSMAVQVRAM
;
A
#
# COMPACT_ATOMS: atom_id res chain seq x y z
N MET A 1 -7.14 38.87 8.12
CA MET A 1 -8.32 37.99 8.12
C MET A 1 -7.83 36.56 8.27
N ASN A 2 -7.87 36.04 9.49
CA ASN A 2 -7.48 34.66 9.79
C ASN A 2 -8.50 33.73 9.14
N ASN A 3 -8.16 33.19 7.98
CA ASN A 3 -8.98 32.20 7.29
C ASN A 3 -9.09 30.98 8.23
N PRO A 4 -10.30 30.56 8.67
CA PRO A 4 -10.44 29.39 9.52
C PRO A 4 -9.78 28.21 8.82
N LYS A 5 -8.89 27.50 9.55
CA LYS A 5 -8.11 26.35 9.08
C LYS A 5 -8.97 25.52 8.13
N HIS A 6 -8.59 25.48 6.85
CA HIS A 6 -9.23 24.61 5.87
C HIS A 6 -9.01 23.19 6.37
N ILE A 7 -10.02 22.59 7.00
CA ILE A 7 -9.96 21.20 7.45
C ILE A 7 -9.98 20.38 6.16
N ASP A 8 -8.96 19.56 5.95
CA ASP A 8 -8.96 18.63 4.83
C ASP A 8 -10.12 17.64 5.05
N PRO A 9 -11.15 17.61 4.18
CA PRO A 9 -12.33 16.76 4.39
C PRO A 9 -12.00 15.26 4.30
N ARG A 10 -10.76 14.91 3.96
CA ARG A 10 -10.26 13.54 3.88
C ARG A 10 -9.65 13.05 5.19
N LEU A 11 -9.32 13.94 6.13
CA LEU A 11 -8.62 13.58 7.38
C LEU A 11 -9.53 13.76 8.60
N ASP A 12 -9.76 12.67 9.33
CA ASP A 12 -10.39 12.70 10.65
C ASP A 12 -9.63 11.75 11.60
N PRO A 13 -8.81 12.28 12.52
CA PRO A 13 -8.00 11.46 13.43
C PRO A 13 -8.80 10.85 14.58
N THR A 14 -10.09 11.18 14.72
CA THR A 14 -10.93 10.72 15.85
C THR A 14 -11.71 9.44 15.52
N ARG A 15 -11.79 9.06 14.23
CA ARG A 15 -12.60 7.93 13.77
C ARG A 15 -11.82 6.63 13.77
N THR A 16 -12.36 5.63 14.44
CA THR A 16 -11.94 4.23 14.30
C THR A 16 -13.04 3.45 13.62
N ILE A 17 -12.79 2.99 12.40
CA ILE A 17 -13.76 2.24 11.60
C ILE A 17 -13.46 0.74 11.70
N ARG A 18 -14.50 -0.08 11.88
CA ARG A 18 -14.39 -1.54 11.85
C ARG A 18 -15.66 -2.13 11.26
N ALA A 19 -15.55 -3.21 10.49
CA ALA A 19 -16.76 -3.85 9.97
C ALA A 19 -17.62 -4.44 11.11
N PRO A 20 -18.96 -4.33 11.04
CA PRO A 20 -19.84 -5.11 11.90
C PRO A 20 -19.54 -6.62 11.84
N ARG A 21 -19.73 -7.31 12.97
CA ARG A 21 -19.49 -8.75 13.11
C ARG A 21 -20.80 -9.48 13.45
N GLY A 22 -20.80 -10.81 13.38
CA GLY A 22 -21.97 -11.62 13.69
C GLY A 22 -23.03 -11.66 12.60
N SER A 23 -24.17 -12.28 12.90
CA SER A 23 -25.26 -12.59 11.98
C SER A 23 -26.33 -11.49 11.87
N GLU A 24 -26.26 -10.44 12.70
CA GLU A 24 -27.19 -9.31 12.63
C GLU A 24 -26.83 -8.39 11.47
N LYS A 25 -27.82 -8.02 10.64
CA LYS A 25 -27.64 -7.11 9.51
C LYS A 25 -27.97 -5.69 9.89
N THR A 26 -27.22 -4.74 9.34
CA THR A 26 -27.55 -3.31 9.36
C THR A 26 -28.32 -2.90 8.10
N CYS A 27 -28.04 -3.54 6.96
CA CYS A 27 -28.67 -3.26 5.67
C CYS A 27 -29.89 -4.17 5.41
N LYS A 28 -30.76 -3.77 4.47
CA LYS A 28 -31.97 -4.54 4.09
C LYS A 28 -31.66 -5.94 3.56
N THR A 29 -30.54 -6.11 2.86
CA THR A 29 -30.13 -7.40 2.26
C THR A 29 -28.71 -7.80 2.69
N TRP A 30 -28.41 -9.11 2.65
CA TRP A 30 -27.05 -9.60 2.90
C TRP A 30 -26.05 -9.14 1.84
N ILE A 31 -26.48 -8.92 0.60
CA ILE A 31 -25.59 -8.46 -0.48
C ILE A 31 -25.18 -6.99 -0.24
N ALA A 32 -26.11 -6.13 0.17
CA ALA A 32 -25.79 -4.77 0.59
C ALA A 32 -24.96 -4.75 1.88
N GLU A 33 -25.30 -5.60 2.86
CA GLU A 33 -24.53 -5.77 4.10
C GLU A 33 -23.08 -6.18 3.84
N ALA A 34 -22.83 -7.06 2.86
CA ALA A 34 -21.49 -7.45 2.47
C ALA A 34 -20.66 -6.22 2.02
N ALA A 35 -21.18 -5.42 1.08
CA ALA A 35 -20.51 -4.18 0.66
C ALA A 35 -20.31 -3.20 1.84
N TYR A 36 -21.32 -3.06 2.70
CA TYR A 36 -21.29 -2.21 3.89
C TYR A 36 -20.17 -2.63 4.87
N ARG A 37 -20.02 -3.92 5.13
CA ARG A 37 -18.94 -4.45 5.97
C ARG A 37 -17.59 -4.29 5.28
N MET A 38 -17.50 -4.58 3.99
CA MET A 38 -16.21 -4.62 3.30
C MET A 38 -15.57 -3.23 3.12
N ILE A 39 -16.35 -2.17 2.86
CA ILE A 39 -15.79 -0.80 2.85
C ILE A 39 -15.23 -0.41 4.22
N GLN A 40 -15.87 -0.86 5.31
CA GLN A 40 -15.39 -0.63 6.66
C GLN A 40 -14.17 -1.49 7.01
N ASN A 41 -14.09 -2.73 6.50
CA ASN A 41 -12.90 -3.57 6.64
C ASN A 41 -11.68 -2.93 5.98
N ASN A 42 -11.86 -2.32 4.81
CA ASN A 42 -10.80 -1.56 4.13
C ASN A 42 -10.25 -0.39 4.96
N LEU A 43 -10.95 0.05 6.01
CA LEU A 43 -10.53 1.15 6.90
C LEU A 43 -10.27 0.67 8.34
N ASP A 44 -10.24 -0.63 8.57
CA ASP A 44 -9.89 -1.19 9.87
C ASP A 44 -8.42 -0.84 10.21
N PRO A 45 -8.10 -0.35 11.42
CA PRO A 45 -6.71 -0.07 11.83
C PRO A 45 -5.75 -1.25 11.78
N GLU A 46 -6.26 -2.49 11.76
CA GLU A 46 -5.44 -3.69 11.59
C GLU A 46 -5.21 -4.05 10.11
N VAL A 47 -5.90 -3.36 9.20
CA VAL A 47 -5.90 -3.65 7.76
C VAL A 47 -5.27 -2.50 6.96
N ALA A 48 -5.74 -1.28 7.15
CA ALA A 48 -5.38 -0.11 6.36
C ALA A 48 -4.07 0.54 6.81
N GLU A 49 -3.30 1.09 5.87
CA GLU A 49 -2.06 1.81 6.18
C GLU A 49 -2.28 3.14 6.90
N HIS A 50 -3.35 3.87 6.57
CA HIS A 50 -3.68 5.20 7.11
C HIS A 50 -5.21 5.44 7.11
N PRO A 51 -5.98 4.73 7.96
CA PRO A 51 -7.45 4.73 7.90
C PRO A 51 -8.09 6.09 8.17
N HIS A 52 -7.50 6.92 9.05
CA HIS A 52 -7.98 8.28 9.35
C HIS A 52 -8.00 9.22 8.13
N ALA A 53 -7.18 8.92 7.11
CA ALA A 53 -7.11 9.64 5.85
C ALA A 53 -7.83 8.91 4.70
N LEU A 54 -8.63 7.89 5.03
CA LEU A 54 -9.31 6.95 4.13
C LEU A 54 -8.37 6.08 3.27
N VAL A 55 -7.06 6.15 3.53
CA VAL A 55 -6.03 5.48 2.73
C VAL A 55 -5.85 4.05 3.20
N VAL A 56 -6.08 3.12 2.26
CA VAL A 56 -5.98 1.68 2.45
C VAL A 56 -4.54 1.21 2.21
N TYR A 57 -3.98 1.45 1.01
CA TYR A 57 -2.60 1.09 0.65
C TYR A 57 -2.12 1.79 -0.63
N GLY A 58 -0.83 1.61 -0.98
CA GLY A 58 -0.28 1.95 -2.31
C GLY A 58 -0.16 3.46 -2.57
N GLY A 59 0.43 4.20 -1.62
CA GLY A 59 0.45 5.67 -1.65
C GLY A 59 -0.88 6.22 -1.15
N ILE A 60 -1.66 6.84 -2.05
CA ILE A 60 -2.94 7.49 -1.73
C ILE A 60 -4.18 6.69 -2.15
N GLY A 61 -4.07 5.36 -2.25
CA GLY A 61 -5.21 4.49 -2.59
C GLY A 61 -6.27 4.51 -1.48
N ARG A 62 -7.46 5.04 -1.76
CA ARG A 62 -8.52 5.28 -0.76
C ARG A 62 -9.77 4.43 -0.95
N ALA A 63 -10.52 4.21 0.14
CA ALA A 63 -11.80 3.51 0.15
C ALA A 63 -12.99 4.39 -0.28
N ALA A 64 -12.93 5.69 0.03
CA ALA A 64 -13.91 6.70 -0.34
C ALA A 64 -13.22 8.04 -0.59
N ARG A 65 -13.88 8.96 -1.32
CA ARG A 65 -13.26 10.22 -1.76
C ARG A 65 -12.88 11.13 -0.60
N ASN A 66 -13.80 11.28 0.36
CA ASN A 66 -13.69 12.05 1.59
C ASN A 66 -14.70 11.49 2.60
N TRP A 67 -14.69 12.00 3.84
CA TRP A 67 -15.54 11.43 4.90
C TRP A 67 -17.03 11.60 4.65
N ASP A 68 -17.47 12.72 4.07
CA ASP A 68 -18.86 12.92 3.67
C ASP A 68 -19.32 11.86 2.65
N CYS A 69 -18.47 11.54 1.67
CA CYS A 69 -18.77 10.48 0.71
C CYS A 69 -18.83 9.11 1.39
N PHE A 70 -17.92 8.83 2.33
CA PHE A 70 -17.94 7.58 3.09
C PHE A 70 -19.25 7.42 3.88
N ASP A 71 -19.66 8.45 4.62
CA ASP A 71 -20.88 8.44 5.42
C ASP A 71 -22.13 8.30 4.53
N GLN A 72 -22.14 8.99 3.39
CA GLN A 72 -23.23 8.85 2.42
C GLN A 72 -23.25 7.48 1.75
N ILE A 73 -22.10 6.84 1.49
CA ILE A 73 -22.05 5.45 0.99
C ILE A 73 -22.69 4.50 2.01
N LEU A 74 -22.32 4.64 3.29
CA LEU A 74 -22.88 3.81 4.35
C LEU A 74 -24.40 4.02 4.48
N ALA A 75 -24.87 5.26 4.43
CA ALA A 75 -26.30 5.57 4.43
C ALA A 75 -27.02 4.94 3.23
N SER A 76 -26.50 5.15 2.02
CA SER A 76 -27.08 4.58 0.80
C SER A 76 -27.13 3.06 0.80
N LEU A 77 -26.10 2.38 1.33
CA LEU A 77 -26.08 0.91 1.43
C LEU A 77 -27.11 0.36 2.43
N LYS A 78 -27.37 1.07 3.53
CA LYS A 78 -28.41 0.70 4.50
C LYS A 78 -29.80 0.73 3.87
N ASP A 79 -30.05 1.76 3.06
CA ASP A 79 -31.35 2.01 2.43
C ASP A 79 -31.55 1.28 1.10
N LEU A 80 -30.51 0.70 0.51
CA LEU A 80 -30.54 0.07 -0.82
C LEU A 80 -31.49 -1.14 -0.86
N GLU A 81 -32.46 -1.10 -1.77
CA GLU A 81 -33.38 -2.23 -2.00
C GLU A 81 -32.75 -3.36 -2.81
N GLU A 82 -33.36 -4.54 -2.78
CA GLU A 82 -32.85 -5.74 -3.48
C GLU A 82 -32.80 -5.59 -5.01
N ASN A 83 -33.60 -4.68 -5.57
CA ASN A 83 -33.72 -4.42 -7.00
C ASN A 83 -33.12 -3.07 -7.40
N GLU A 84 -32.23 -2.51 -6.58
CA GLU A 84 -31.54 -1.26 -6.83
C GLU A 84 -30.03 -1.48 -6.97
N THR A 85 -29.37 -0.54 -7.63
CA THR A 85 -27.91 -0.50 -7.80
C THR A 85 -27.39 0.89 -7.47
N LEU A 86 -26.44 0.96 -6.53
CA LEU A 86 -25.69 2.16 -6.16
C LEU A 86 -24.53 2.38 -7.14
N LEU A 87 -24.39 3.60 -7.65
CA LEU A 87 -23.27 4.01 -8.49
C LEU A 87 -22.25 4.80 -7.68
N ILE A 88 -21.00 4.33 -7.69
CA ILE A 88 -19.85 5.01 -7.11
C ILE A 88 -18.95 5.54 -8.23
N GLN A 89 -18.76 6.86 -8.26
CA GLN A 89 -17.85 7.53 -9.18
C GLN A 89 -16.67 8.07 -8.38
N SER A 90 -15.45 7.58 -8.62
CA SER A 90 -14.23 7.95 -7.89
C SER A 90 -14.48 8.14 -6.38
N GLY A 91 -15.00 7.10 -5.72
CA GLY A 91 -15.27 7.07 -4.29
C GLY A 91 -16.41 7.96 -3.78
N LYS A 92 -17.26 8.50 -4.66
CA LYS A 92 -18.46 9.28 -4.31
C LYS A 92 -19.74 8.53 -4.72
N PRO A 93 -20.75 8.42 -3.85
CA PRO A 93 -22.06 7.89 -4.21
C PRO A 93 -22.81 8.93 -5.04
N VAL A 94 -23.08 8.63 -6.33
CA VAL A 94 -23.65 9.61 -7.27
C VAL A 94 -25.09 9.34 -7.67
N GLY A 95 -25.61 8.14 -7.40
CA GLY A 95 -27.00 7.83 -7.68
C GLY A 95 -27.34 6.38 -7.37
N VAL A 96 -28.63 6.13 -7.16
CA VAL A 96 -29.23 4.81 -7.02
C VAL A 96 -30.26 4.66 -8.13
N PHE A 97 -30.20 3.56 -8.86
CA PHE A 97 -31.12 3.27 -9.96
C PHE A 97 -31.76 1.91 -9.77
N ARG A 98 -33.05 1.81 -10.12
CA ARG A 98 -33.75 0.54 -10.16
C ARG A 98 -33.17 -0.34 -11.27
N THR A 99 -32.81 -1.57 -10.91
CA THR A 99 -32.33 -2.63 -11.77
C THR A 99 -33.17 -3.90 -11.51
N HIS A 100 -32.55 -4.99 -11.08
CA HIS A 100 -33.21 -6.26 -10.75
C HIS A 100 -32.37 -7.04 -9.73
N LYS A 101 -32.96 -8.02 -9.05
CA LYS A 101 -32.32 -8.78 -7.96
C LYS A 101 -30.98 -9.43 -8.33
N ASP A 102 -30.83 -9.88 -9.58
CA ASP A 102 -29.62 -10.56 -10.04
C ASP A 102 -28.53 -9.60 -10.56
N ALA A 103 -28.81 -8.28 -10.60
CA ALA A 103 -27.81 -7.27 -10.94
C ALA A 103 -26.83 -7.03 -9.76
N PRO A 104 -25.65 -6.46 -10.01
CA PRO A 104 -24.79 -5.97 -8.93
C PRO A 104 -25.49 -4.91 -8.08
N ARG A 105 -25.34 -4.97 -6.75
CA ARG A 105 -25.84 -3.92 -5.83
C ARG A 105 -25.02 -2.64 -5.90
N VAL A 106 -23.75 -2.73 -6.29
CA VAL A 106 -22.86 -1.57 -6.41
C VAL A 106 -22.06 -1.69 -7.70
N LEU A 107 -22.00 -0.60 -8.46
CA LEU A 107 -21.11 -0.45 -9.61
C LEU A 107 -20.14 0.69 -9.34
N LEU A 108 -18.85 0.45 -9.55
CA LEU A 108 -17.78 1.39 -9.21
C LEU A 108 -16.94 1.72 -10.44
N ALA A 109 -16.71 3.01 -10.66
CA ALA A 109 -15.78 3.51 -11.66
C ALA A 109 -14.86 4.54 -11.00
N ASN A 110 -13.64 4.13 -10.66
CA ASN A 110 -12.68 4.95 -9.93
C ASN A 110 -11.51 5.35 -10.83
N SER A 111 -11.08 6.61 -10.69
CA SER A 111 -9.81 7.10 -11.25
C SER A 111 -9.69 7.13 -12.79
N ASN A 112 -10.77 6.84 -13.52
CA ASN A 112 -10.77 6.87 -14.98
C ASN A 112 -10.61 8.31 -15.50
N LEU A 113 -9.68 8.50 -16.42
CA LEU A 113 -9.44 9.73 -17.16
C LEU A 113 -9.38 9.42 -18.65
N VAL A 114 -9.84 10.35 -19.49
CA VAL A 114 -9.64 10.25 -20.94
C VAL A 114 -8.13 10.18 -21.22
N PRO A 115 -7.64 9.32 -22.14
CA PRO A 115 -6.21 8.98 -22.22
C PRO A 115 -5.24 10.18 -22.32
N HIS A 116 -5.61 11.24 -23.05
CA HIS A 116 -4.79 12.44 -23.15
C HIS A 116 -4.52 13.12 -21.80
N TRP A 117 -5.45 13.00 -20.84
CA TRP A 117 -5.37 13.58 -19.51
C TRP A 117 -5.01 12.56 -18.43
N ALA A 118 -4.72 11.31 -18.79
CA ALA A 118 -4.43 10.22 -17.84
C ALA A 118 -2.99 10.32 -17.28
N ASN A 119 -2.71 11.40 -16.54
CA ASN A 119 -1.43 11.65 -15.88
C ASN A 119 -1.64 12.21 -14.46
N TRP A 120 -0.58 12.14 -13.64
CA TRP A 120 -0.63 12.55 -12.24
C TRP A 120 -0.90 14.04 -12.05
N ASP A 121 -0.38 14.92 -12.92
CA ASP A 121 -0.59 16.36 -12.77
C ASP A 121 -2.06 16.73 -12.88
N HIS A 122 -2.76 16.18 -13.88
CA HIS A 122 -4.19 16.39 -14.04
C HIS A 122 -5.01 15.67 -12.95
N PHE A 123 -4.59 14.45 -12.56
CA PHE A 123 -5.20 13.77 -11.42
C PHE A 123 -5.15 14.64 -10.14
N HIS A 124 -3.99 15.21 -9.81
CA HIS A 124 -3.82 16.04 -8.62
C HIS A 124 -4.57 17.38 -8.71
N GLU A 125 -4.68 17.95 -9.91
CA GLU A 125 -5.54 19.11 -10.15
C GLU A 125 -7.00 18.81 -9.78
N LEU A 126 -7.54 17.67 -10.23
CA LEU A 126 -8.91 17.25 -9.92
C LEU A 126 -9.09 16.85 -8.45
N ASP A 127 -8.11 16.19 -7.83
CA ASP A 127 -8.14 15.84 -6.40
C ASP A 127 -8.20 17.10 -5.52
N ARG A 128 -7.41 18.14 -5.83
CA ARG A 128 -7.50 19.45 -5.12
C ARG A 128 -8.88 20.11 -5.26
N LYS A 129 -9.58 19.87 -6.37
CA LYS A 129 -10.95 20.35 -6.60
C LYS A 129 -12.02 19.44 -5.96
N GLY A 130 -11.64 18.36 -5.28
CA GLY A 130 -12.56 17.38 -4.71
C GLY A 130 -13.27 16.50 -5.75
N LEU A 131 -12.72 16.41 -6.96
CA LEU A 131 -13.31 15.70 -8.10
C LEU A 131 -12.74 14.29 -8.30
N MET A 132 -11.68 13.93 -7.57
CA MET A 132 -10.93 12.71 -7.83
C MET A 132 -10.63 11.92 -6.56
N MET A 133 -10.46 10.60 -6.75
CA MET A 133 -9.95 9.67 -5.77
C MET A 133 -9.08 8.65 -6.51
N TYR A 134 -7.96 8.25 -5.93
CA TYR A 134 -7.17 7.12 -6.44
C TYR A 134 -7.70 5.83 -5.83
N GLY A 135 -8.27 4.95 -6.66
CA GLY A 135 -8.88 3.70 -6.21
C GLY A 135 -7.91 2.56 -6.00
N GLN A 136 -6.67 2.66 -6.49
CA GLN A 136 -5.77 1.51 -6.64
C GLN A 136 -6.55 0.36 -7.32
N MET A 137 -6.38 -0.88 -6.88
CA MET A 137 -7.15 -2.04 -7.28
C MET A 137 -8.23 -2.32 -6.24
N THR A 138 -7.84 -2.78 -5.04
CA THR A 138 -8.79 -3.26 -4.01
C THR A 138 -9.14 -2.23 -2.94
N ALA A 139 -8.47 -1.09 -2.94
CA ALA A 139 -8.75 0.01 -2.00
C ALA A 139 -10.14 0.63 -2.29
N GLY A 140 -10.34 1.10 -3.52
CA GLY A 140 -11.59 1.73 -3.97
C GLY A 140 -12.69 0.74 -4.36
N SER A 141 -12.40 -0.56 -4.38
CA SER A 141 -13.36 -1.64 -4.70
C SER A 141 -13.74 -2.50 -3.48
N TRP A 142 -13.27 -2.13 -2.29
CA TRP A 142 -13.69 -2.70 -1.00
C TRP A 142 -13.48 -4.21 -0.90
N ILE A 143 -12.27 -4.68 -1.18
CA ILE A 143 -11.93 -6.11 -1.05
C ILE A 143 -10.48 -6.32 -0.59
N TYR A 144 -9.91 -5.33 0.09
CA TYR A 144 -8.56 -5.43 0.63
C TYR A 144 -8.60 -6.20 1.96
N ILE A 145 -7.67 -7.15 2.10
CA ILE A 145 -7.58 -8.08 3.24
C ILE A 145 -6.22 -7.99 3.94
N GLY A 146 -5.59 -6.81 3.88
CA GLY A 146 -4.24 -6.62 4.38
C GLY A 146 -3.19 -7.28 3.48
N SER A 147 -1.99 -7.44 4.03
CA SER A 147 -0.83 -8.01 3.31
C SER A 147 -1.06 -9.43 2.79
N GLN A 148 -2.03 -10.17 3.35
CA GLN A 148 -2.36 -11.53 2.89
C GLN A 148 -2.81 -11.54 1.42
N GLY A 149 -3.43 -10.47 0.93
CA GLY A 149 -3.94 -10.42 -0.44
C GLY A 149 -2.86 -10.62 -1.51
N ILE A 150 -1.59 -10.34 -1.20
CA ILE A 150 -0.47 -10.45 -2.16
C ILE A 150 0.61 -11.46 -1.73
N VAL A 151 0.52 -12.04 -0.53
CA VAL A 151 1.55 -12.96 -0.01
C VAL A 151 1.70 -14.19 -0.90
N GLN A 152 0.60 -14.77 -1.36
CA GLN A 152 0.65 -15.93 -2.26
C GLN A 152 1.30 -15.57 -3.60
N GLY A 153 0.86 -14.50 -4.26
CA GLY A 153 1.44 -14.10 -5.55
C GLY A 153 2.93 -13.79 -5.45
N THR A 154 3.36 -13.19 -4.33
CA THR A 154 4.78 -12.91 -4.06
C THR A 154 5.56 -14.20 -3.79
N TYR A 155 4.98 -15.14 -3.03
CA TYR A 155 5.56 -16.46 -2.79
C TYR A 155 5.74 -17.23 -4.11
N GLU A 156 4.71 -17.29 -4.95
CA GLU A 156 4.77 -17.96 -6.26
C GLU A 156 5.84 -17.35 -7.16
N THR A 157 6.04 -16.02 -7.08
CA THR A 157 7.11 -15.33 -7.81
C THR A 157 8.49 -15.81 -7.33
N PHE A 158 8.75 -15.82 -6.02
CA PHE A 158 10.02 -16.30 -5.50
C PHE A 158 10.23 -17.81 -5.70
N PHE A 159 9.16 -18.60 -5.61
CA PHE A 159 9.19 -20.02 -5.93
C PHE A 159 9.56 -20.25 -7.40
N ALA A 160 8.99 -19.48 -8.34
CA ALA A 160 9.37 -19.52 -9.75
C ALA A 160 10.84 -19.14 -9.96
N VAL A 161 11.33 -18.09 -9.28
CA VAL A 161 12.76 -17.72 -9.31
C VAL A 161 13.65 -18.86 -8.82
N ALA A 162 13.28 -19.54 -7.74
CA ALA A 162 14.02 -20.70 -7.23
C ALA A 162 14.10 -21.83 -8.26
N ASN A 163 12.99 -22.15 -8.90
CA ASN A 163 12.94 -23.21 -9.91
C ASN A 163 13.77 -22.86 -11.16
N GLU A 164 13.66 -21.63 -11.66
CA GLU A 164 14.33 -21.22 -12.89
C GLU A 164 15.83 -21.01 -12.72
N HIS A 165 16.25 -20.39 -11.60
CA HIS A 165 17.63 -19.92 -11.44
C HIS A 165 18.46 -20.73 -10.44
N PHE A 166 17.81 -21.53 -9.58
CA PHE A 166 18.48 -22.23 -8.48
C PHE A 166 18.13 -23.73 -8.41
N ASN A 167 17.67 -24.32 -9.52
CA ASN A 167 17.28 -25.74 -9.59
C ASN A 167 16.27 -26.16 -8.51
N GLY A 168 15.40 -25.23 -8.10
CA GLY A 168 14.43 -25.44 -7.03
C GLY A 168 14.98 -25.39 -5.61
N ASP A 169 16.26 -25.04 -5.40
CA ASP A 169 16.89 -24.96 -4.07
C ASP A 169 17.35 -23.52 -3.72
N PRO A 170 16.55 -22.80 -2.90
CA PRO A 170 16.88 -21.46 -2.41
C PRO A 170 17.68 -21.47 -1.10
N SER A 171 18.10 -22.63 -0.59
CA SER A 171 18.78 -22.75 0.69
C SER A 171 20.05 -21.89 0.75
N GLY A 172 20.19 -21.09 1.81
CA GLY A 172 21.34 -20.20 2.00
C GLY A 172 21.37 -18.96 1.09
N ARG A 173 20.36 -18.79 0.23
CA ARG A 173 20.25 -17.64 -0.67
C ARG A 173 19.46 -16.52 -0.03
N TRP A 174 19.64 -15.30 -0.54
CA TRP A 174 18.92 -14.15 -0.03
C TRP A 174 18.52 -13.14 -1.10
N ILE A 175 17.40 -12.47 -0.85
CA ILE A 175 16.80 -11.45 -1.72
C ILE A 175 17.04 -10.07 -1.13
N LEU A 176 17.43 -9.10 -1.97
CA LEU A 176 17.38 -7.67 -1.65
C LEU A 176 16.13 -7.04 -2.27
N THR A 177 15.40 -6.25 -1.49
CA THR A 177 14.26 -5.47 -1.99
C THR A 177 14.10 -4.14 -1.25
N GLY A 178 13.25 -3.25 -1.78
CA GLY A 178 12.78 -2.02 -1.14
C GLY A 178 11.28 -2.03 -0.87
N GLY A 179 10.85 -1.36 0.20
CA GLY A 179 9.46 -1.07 0.53
C GLY A 179 8.78 -2.11 1.43
N LEU A 180 8.28 -1.66 2.58
CA LEU A 180 7.49 -2.44 3.53
C LEU A 180 6.11 -1.80 3.78
N GLY A 181 5.49 -1.26 2.73
CA GLY A 181 4.10 -0.78 2.77
C GLY A 181 3.06 -1.91 2.86
N GLY A 182 1.79 -1.63 2.55
CA GLY A 182 0.71 -2.63 2.67
C GLY A 182 0.96 -3.89 1.84
N MET A 183 1.31 -3.72 0.56
CA MET A 183 1.71 -4.84 -0.31
C MET A 183 3.20 -5.22 -0.12
N GLY A 184 4.08 -4.22 -0.04
CA GLY A 184 5.52 -4.36 0.24
C GLY A 184 5.85 -5.27 1.42
N GLY A 185 5.03 -5.19 2.47
CA GLY A 185 5.18 -5.97 3.69
C GLY A 185 4.93 -7.47 3.53
N ALA A 186 4.43 -7.93 2.38
CA ALA A 186 4.25 -9.36 2.12
C ALA A 186 5.54 -10.06 1.65
N GLN A 187 6.46 -9.32 1.02
CA GLN A 187 7.72 -9.84 0.49
C GLN A 187 8.54 -10.65 1.52
N PRO A 188 8.72 -10.17 2.77
CA PRO A 188 9.60 -10.83 3.73
C PRO A 188 9.05 -12.20 4.18
N LEU A 189 7.73 -12.32 4.38
CA LEU A 189 7.09 -13.59 4.69
C LEU A 189 7.11 -14.53 3.47
N ALA A 190 6.76 -14.03 2.30
CA ALA A 190 6.76 -14.78 1.06
C ALA A 190 8.15 -15.38 0.74
N ALA A 191 9.21 -14.59 0.89
CA ALA A 191 10.60 -15.04 0.68
C ALA A 191 10.97 -16.18 1.62
N THR A 192 10.69 -16.03 2.92
CA THR A 192 11.02 -17.07 3.91
C THR A 192 10.18 -18.33 3.74
N MET A 193 8.92 -18.23 3.31
CA MET A 193 8.10 -19.37 2.91
C MET A 193 8.67 -20.08 1.68
N ALA A 194 9.21 -19.33 0.72
CA ALA A 194 9.89 -19.86 -0.45
C ALA A 194 11.29 -20.40 -0.13
N GLY A 195 11.83 -20.17 1.07
CA GLY A 195 13.13 -20.68 1.53
C GLY A 195 14.29 -19.70 1.38
N PHE A 196 14.05 -18.46 0.91
CA PHE A 196 15.05 -17.40 0.86
C PHE A 196 15.12 -16.63 2.17
N SER A 197 16.32 -16.16 2.53
CA SER A 197 16.43 -15.02 3.44
C SER A 197 16.16 -13.71 2.69
N MET A 198 15.89 -12.61 3.40
CA MET A 198 15.62 -11.32 2.75
C MET A 198 16.11 -10.13 3.57
N ILE A 199 16.67 -9.13 2.89
CA ILE A 199 16.80 -7.76 3.39
C ILE A 199 15.79 -6.90 2.61
N ALA A 200 14.82 -6.33 3.31
CA ALA A 200 13.85 -5.38 2.78
C ALA A 200 14.12 -3.98 3.36
N VAL A 201 14.57 -3.07 2.52
CA VAL A 201 14.92 -1.70 2.90
C VAL A 201 13.65 -0.85 3.01
N GLU A 202 13.46 -0.17 4.14
CA GLU A 202 12.31 0.70 4.39
C GLU A 202 12.76 1.98 5.11
N CYS A 203 12.27 3.11 4.64
CA CYS A 203 12.65 4.42 5.15
C CYS A 203 11.84 4.87 6.37
N ASP A 204 10.61 4.37 6.51
CA ASP A 204 9.69 4.68 7.60
C ASP A 204 9.69 3.55 8.62
N GLU A 205 10.38 3.77 9.74
CA GLU A 205 10.50 2.80 10.83
C GLU A 205 9.15 2.26 11.32
N THR A 206 8.11 3.10 11.31
CA THR A 206 6.76 2.71 11.74
C THR A 206 6.17 1.60 10.86
N ARG A 207 6.61 1.49 9.61
CA ARG A 207 6.21 0.40 8.71
C ARG A 207 6.90 -0.89 9.10
N ILE A 208 8.20 -0.87 9.38
CA ILE A 208 8.93 -2.05 9.86
C ILE A 208 8.27 -2.60 11.13
N ASP A 209 8.00 -1.72 12.10
CA ASP A 209 7.39 -2.08 13.38
C ASP A 209 5.99 -2.70 13.21
N PHE A 210 5.19 -2.19 12.26
CA PHE A 210 3.90 -2.81 11.92
C PHE A 210 4.05 -4.23 11.35
N ARG A 211 5.09 -4.49 10.55
CA ARG A 211 5.33 -5.81 9.93
C ARG A 211 5.90 -6.80 10.94
N LEU A 212 6.68 -6.33 11.91
CA LEU A 212 7.06 -7.11 13.09
C LEU A 212 5.82 -7.50 13.91
N LYS A 213 4.94 -6.53 14.22
CA LYS A 213 3.71 -6.77 14.98
C LYS A 213 2.80 -7.81 14.31
N THR A 214 2.68 -7.74 12.99
CA THR A 214 1.87 -8.68 12.19
C THR A 214 2.59 -9.98 11.83
N ARG A 215 3.85 -10.15 12.27
CA ARG A 215 4.72 -11.32 11.99
C ARG A 215 5.02 -11.56 10.51
N TYR A 216 5.00 -10.50 9.71
CA TYR A 216 5.43 -10.56 8.30
C TYR A 216 6.94 -10.38 8.14
N VAL A 217 7.61 -9.72 9.10
CA VAL A 217 9.08 -9.55 9.16
C VAL A 217 9.58 -10.23 10.44
N HIS A 218 10.74 -10.89 10.39
CA HIS A 218 11.33 -11.55 11.57
C HIS A 218 12.16 -10.60 12.44
N LYS A 219 13.01 -9.78 11.81
CA LYS A 219 13.98 -8.92 12.51
C LYS A 219 14.01 -7.52 11.90
N LYS A 220 14.51 -6.57 12.68
CA LYS A 220 14.78 -5.20 12.25
C LYS A 220 16.26 -4.91 12.45
N ALA A 221 16.84 -4.22 11.49
CA ALA A 221 18.22 -3.74 11.55
C ALA A 221 18.24 -2.22 11.26
N THR A 222 19.25 -1.55 11.80
CA THR A 222 19.44 -0.09 11.63
C THR A 222 20.69 0.25 10.82
N THR A 223 21.51 -0.75 10.52
CA THR A 223 22.68 -0.61 9.65
C THR A 223 22.76 -1.79 8.67
N LEU A 224 23.40 -1.57 7.52
CA LEU A 224 23.63 -2.62 6.54
C LEU A 224 24.49 -3.76 7.13
N ASP A 225 25.50 -3.43 7.93
CA ASP A 225 26.37 -4.42 8.57
C ASP A 225 25.61 -5.34 9.53
N GLU A 226 24.68 -4.78 10.31
CA GLU A 226 23.81 -5.56 11.18
C GLU A 226 22.92 -6.51 10.35
N ALA A 227 22.30 -6.01 9.28
CA ALA A 227 21.45 -6.81 8.41
C ALA A 227 22.22 -7.95 7.73
N LEU A 228 23.42 -7.67 7.22
CA LEU A 228 24.30 -8.66 6.61
C LEU A 228 24.77 -9.72 7.63
N GLY A 229 25.11 -9.31 8.86
CA GLY A 229 25.42 -10.24 9.94
C GLY A 229 24.28 -11.21 10.25
N MET A 230 23.03 -10.74 10.19
CA MET A 230 21.84 -11.60 10.35
C MET A 230 21.66 -12.58 9.19
N ILE A 231 22.00 -12.20 7.95
CA ILE A 231 21.99 -13.09 6.77
C ILE A 231 23.05 -14.19 6.92
N GLU A 232 24.26 -13.84 7.34
CA GLU A 232 25.34 -14.83 7.53
C GLU A 232 25.00 -15.84 8.64
N GLU A 233 24.37 -15.38 9.73
CA GLU A 233 23.87 -16.29 10.77
C GLU A 233 22.76 -17.23 10.25
N ALA A 234 21.86 -16.73 9.40
CA ALA A 234 20.83 -17.55 8.78
C ALA A 234 21.41 -18.62 7.84
N LYS A 235 22.43 -18.25 7.04
CA LYS A 235 23.19 -19.20 6.22
C LYS A 235 23.84 -20.29 7.06
N ARG A 236 24.53 -19.90 8.14
CA ARG A 236 25.20 -20.83 9.06
C ARG A 236 24.24 -21.82 9.74
N THR A 237 23.04 -21.36 10.06
CA THR A 237 22.03 -22.18 10.76
C THR A 237 21.06 -22.91 9.83
N GLY A 238 21.09 -22.62 8.53
CA GLY A 238 20.14 -23.17 7.55
C GLY A 238 18.70 -22.71 7.76
N LYS A 239 18.47 -21.61 8.48
CA LYS A 239 17.14 -21.10 8.81
C LYS A 239 16.91 -19.75 8.12
N PRO A 240 16.04 -19.67 7.09
CA PRO A 240 15.73 -18.43 6.41
C PRO A 240 15.25 -17.33 7.38
N VAL A 241 15.73 -16.11 7.18
CA VAL A 241 15.36 -14.96 8.00
C VAL A 241 14.98 -13.78 7.12
N SER A 242 14.05 -12.95 7.59
CA SER A 242 13.68 -11.73 6.90
C SER A 242 13.96 -10.53 7.79
N ILE A 243 14.66 -9.53 7.24
CA ILE A 243 15.13 -8.35 7.94
C ILE A 243 14.52 -7.12 7.29
N GLY A 244 13.80 -6.31 8.08
CA GLY A 244 13.49 -4.93 7.72
C GLY A 244 14.68 -4.04 8.06
N LEU A 245 15.36 -3.49 7.05
CA LEU A 245 16.48 -2.57 7.25
C LEU A 245 16.00 -1.13 7.16
N LEU A 246 16.15 -0.37 8.24
CA LEU A 246 15.85 1.06 8.24
C LEU A 246 16.87 1.80 7.36
N GLY A 247 16.42 2.41 6.27
CA GLY A 247 17.28 3.13 5.33
C GLY A 247 16.56 3.58 4.07
N ASN A 248 17.26 4.32 3.20
CA ASN A 248 16.78 4.62 1.86
C ASN A 248 17.23 3.52 0.89
N ALA A 249 16.31 2.96 0.10
CA ALA A 249 16.62 1.88 -0.83
C ALA A 249 17.70 2.29 -1.85
N ALA A 250 17.67 3.51 -2.38
CA ALA A 250 18.67 3.98 -3.32
C ALA A 250 20.08 4.06 -2.71
N ASP A 251 20.19 4.40 -1.42
CA ASP A 251 21.46 4.44 -0.70
C ASP A 251 22.00 3.02 -0.45
N VAL A 252 21.17 2.14 0.12
CA VAL A 252 21.58 0.76 0.46
C VAL A 252 21.94 -0.05 -0.78
N PHE A 253 21.19 0.08 -1.87
CA PHE A 253 21.47 -0.65 -3.11
C PHE A 253 22.82 -0.20 -3.71
N THR A 254 23.07 1.12 -3.72
CA THR A 254 24.35 1.67 -4.20
C THR A 254 25.51 1.21 -3.33
N GLU A 255 25.34 1.23 -2.01
CA GLU A 255 26.37 0.81 -1.07
C GLU A 255 26.74 -0.68 -1.22
N LEU A 256 25.77 -1.56 -1.49
CA LEU A 256 26.05 -2.98 -1.78
C LEU A 256 26.92 -3.16 -3.03
N VAL A 257 26.65 -2.39 -4.09
CA VAL A 257 27.46 -2.39 -5.31
C VAL A 257 28.88 -1.90 -5.03
N GLU A 258 29.03 -0.79 -4.30
CA GLU A 258 30.35 -0.24 -3.93
C GLU A 258 31.17 -1.20 -3.07
N ARG A 259 30.50 -1.95 -2.18
CA ARG A 259 31.12 -2.98 -1.34
C ARG A 259 31.37 -4.31 -2.07
N GLY A 260 30.91 -4.46 -3.32
CA GLY A 260 31.03 -5.70 -4.08
C GLY A 260 30.23 -6.87 -3.51
N ILE A 261 29.14 -6.58 -2.80
CA ILE A 261 28.28 -7.60 -2.17
C ILE A 261 27.07 -7.84 -3.06
N THR A 262 26.92 -9.07 -3.56
CA THR A 262 25.88 -9.44 -4.53
C THR A 262 24.79 -10.29 -3.85
N PRO A 263 23.52 -9.83 -3.79
CA PRO A 263 22.38 -10.66 -3.43
C PRO A 263 22.11 -11.74 -4.49
N ASP A 264 21.49 -12.86 -4.11
CA ASP A 264 21.12 -13.90 -5.08
C ASP A 264 19.97 -13.44 -5.99
N CYS A 265 19.09 -12.57 -5.49
CA CYS A 265 17.99 -11.99 -6.24
C CYS A 265 17.75 -10.54 -5.78
N VAL A 266 17.39 -9.67 -6.72
CA VAL A 266 17.12 -8.25 -6.47
C VAL A 266 15.76 -7.89 -7.08
N THR A 267 14.94 -7.15 -6.34
CA THR A 267 13.69 -6.57 -6.82
C THR A 267 13.39 -5.26 -6.07
N ASP A 268 12.25 -4.63 -6.33
CA ASP A 268 11.78 -3.45 -5.59
C ASP A 268 10.25 -3.40 -5.52
N GLN A 269 9.72 -2.97 -4.37
CA GLN A 269 8.29 -2.69 -4.19
C GLN A 269 8.06 -1.37 -3.43
N THR A 270 8.98 -0.41 -3.56
CA THR A 270 8.69 0.98 -3.18
C THR A 270 7.51 1.49 -4.01
N SER A 271 6.80 2.51 -3.53
CA SER A 271 5.67 3.09 -4.27
C SER A 271 6.15 4.07 -5.35
N ALA A 272 7.08 3.63 -6.20
CA ALA A 272 7.68 4.43 -7.26
C ALA A 272 6.68 4.92 -8.33
N HIS A 273 5.49 4.31 -8.39
CA HIS A 273 4.39 4.74 -9.25
C HIS A 273 3.84 6.14 -8.89
N ASP A 274 4.06 6.60 -7.66
CA ASP A 274 3.69 7.92 -7.17
C ASP A 274 4.94 8.62 -6.58
N PRO A 275 5.68 9.41 -7.38
CA PRO A 275 6.90 10.08 -6.93
C PRO A 275 6.71 11.07 -5.78
N ILE A 276 5.50 11.60 -5.58
CA ILE A 276 5.22 12.61 -4.54
C ILE A 276 4.96 11.90 -3.22
N ASN A 277 4.08 10.89 -3.22
CA ASN A 277 3.57 10.27 -2.00
C ASN A 277 4.21 8.91 -1.68
N GLY A 278 4.96 8.32 -2.61
CA GLY A 278 5.38 6.92 -2.54
C GLY A 278 6.88 6.64 -2.48
N TYR A 279 7.74 7.61 -2.80
CA TYR A 279 9.20 7.40 -2.85
C TYR A 279 9.98 8.53 -2.17
N LEU A 280 10.76 8.18 -1.14
CA LEU A 280 11.60 9.13 -0.38
C LEU A 280 12.86 9.48 -1.20
N PRO A 281 13.10 10.76 -1.55
CA PRO A 281 14.35 11.17 -2.19
C PRO A 281 15.58 10.89 -1.30
N GLN A 282 16.71 10.54 -1.92
CA GLN A 282 18.00 10.37 -1.22
C GLN A 282 18.41 11.66 -0.51
N GLY A 283 19.03 11.51 0.67
CA GLY A 283 19.45 12.62 1.53
C GLY A 283 18.30 13.35 2.23
N TRP A 284 17.05 12.93 2.04
CA TRP A 284 15.90 13.50 2.75
C TRP A 284 15.50 12.61 3.93
N THR A 285 15.07 13.24 5.00
CA THR A 285 14.38 12.55 6.11
C THR A 285 12.90 12.35 5.78
N VAL A 286 12.28 11.33 6.37
CA VAL A 286 10.81 11.13 6.27
C VAL A 286 10.03 12.37 6.72
N ALA A 287 10.53 13.10 7.73
CA ALA A 287 9.90 14.33 8.20
C ALA A 287 9.92 15.44 7.13
N GLN A 288 11.07 15.68 6.48
CA GLN A 288 11.20 16.65 5.38
C GLN A 288 10.30 16.26 4.21
N TRP A 289 10.26 14.97 3.86
CA TRP A 289 9.43 14.48 2.78
C TRP A 289 7.93 14.70 3.04
N ARG A 290 7.46 14.32 4.25
CA ARG A 290 6.08 14.54 4.69
C ARG A 290 5.69 16.02 4.73
N GLU A 291 6.63 16.91 5.05
CA GLU A 291 6.35 18.36 5.03
C GLU A 291 6.28 18.90 3.61
N ALA A 292 7.24 18.53 2.74
CA ALA A 292 7.23 18.92 1.34
C ALA A 292 5.96 18.47 0.61
N GLN A 293 5.39 17.30 0.96
CA GLN A 293 4.12 16.82 0.40
C GLN A 293 2.98 17.83 0.62
N LYS A 294 3.01 18.60 1.72
CA LYS A 294 1.97 19.57 2.05
C LYS A 294 2.19 20.92 1.37
N VAL A 295 3.44 21.40 1.36
CA VAL A 295 3.75 22.80 1.01
C VAL A 295 4.39 22.98 -0.36
N ALA A 296 5.04 21.95 -0.90
CA ALA A 296 5.85 22.04 -2.12
C ALA A 296 5.91 20.69 -2.87
N SER A 297 4.78 20.00 -3.04
CA SER A 297 4.74 18.64 -3.57
C SER A 297 5.44 18.45 -4.91
N GLN A 298 5.39 19.46 -5.79
CA GLN A 298 6.05 19.44 -7.09
C GLN A 298 7.59 19.46 -7.00
N SER A 299 8.18 19.99 -5.93
CA SER A 299 9.64 19.95 -5.76
C SER A 299 10.16 18.54 -5.50
N ILE A 300 9.29 17.61 -5.07
CA ILE A 300 9.66 16.22 -4.76
C ILE A 300 9.90 15.42 -6.04
N VAL A 301 9.09 15.64 -7.08
CA VAL A 301 9.03 14.78 -8.27
C VAL A 301 10.41 14.58 -8.91
N LYS A 302 11.17 15.66 -9.12
CA LYS A 302 12.49 15.59 -9.74
C LYS A 302 13.48 14.83 -8.84
N ALA A 303 13.51 15.16 -7.55
CA ALA A 303 14.44 14.54 -6.61
C ALA A 303 14.14 13.03 -6.43
N ALA A 304 12.87 12.67 -6.26
CA ALA A 304 12.44 11.28 -6.16
C ALA A 304 12.80 10.47 -7.41
N LYS A 305 12.52 11.00 -8.62
CA LYS A 305 12.89 10.32 -9.88
C LYS A 305 14.40 10.20 -10.08
N GLN A 306 15.19 11.18 -9.64
CA GLN A 306 16.64 11.08 -9.67
C GLN A 306 17.15 9.96 -8.75
N SER A 307 16.58 9.81 -7.55
CA SER A 307 16.90 8.72 -6.64
C SER A 307 16.44 7.35 -7.15
N MET A 308 15.25 7.25 -7.74
CA MET A 308 14.82 6.03 -8.44
C MET A 308 15.82 5.63 -9.54
N ALA A 309 16.32 6.60 -10.31
CA ALA A 309 17.33 6.34 -11.35
C ALA A 309 18.69 5.92 -10.78
N VAL A 310 19.04 6.32 -9.55
CA VAL A 310 20.22 5.80 -8.84
C VAL A 310 19.97 4.34 -8.43
N GLN A 311 18.84 4.05 -7.79
CA GLN A 311 18.49 2.70 -7.37
C GLN A 311 18.45 1.72 -8.56
N VAL A 312 17.79 2.09 -9.66
CA VAL A 312 17.69 1.25 -10.87
C VAL A 312 19.04 1.02 -11.55
N ARG A 313 20.01 1.92 -11.39
CA ARG A 313 21.38 1.69 -11.89
C ARG A 313 22.17 0.71 -11.02
N ALA A 314 21.80 0.58 -9.75
CA ALA A 314 22.41 -0.37 -8.83
C ALA A 314 21.78 -1.78 -8.92
N MET A 315 20.52 -1.87 -9.37
CA MET A 315 19.83 -3.12 -9.72
C MET A 315 20.38 -3.73 -11.01
#